data_AF-A0A2T0VL96-F1
#
_entry.id   AF-A0A2T0VL96-F1
#
_cell.length_a   1.000
_cell.length_b   1.000
_cell.length_c   1.000
_cell.angle_alpha   90.00
_cell.angle_beta   90.00
_cell.angle_gamma   90.00
#
_symmetry.space_group_name_H-M   'P 1'
#
loop_
_entity.id
_entity.type
_entity.pdbx_description
1 polymer ?
#
loop_
_entity_poly.entity_id
_entity_poly.type
_entity_poly.pdbx_seq_one_letter_code
_entity_poly.pdbx_strand_id
1 'polypeptide(L)'
;MKIHLDRDAEADARSGRQTVRLLADKLEAGEELKSLERQFLAGVLRAAADSIQAPRRQGPPSKLPDGDQAAIEFALLVNQQGYSRTQAREEIADKYEVSVEAVRKHLKKDCRGERALAFVRVL
;
A
#
# COMPACT_ATOMS: atom_id res chain seq x y z
N MET A 1 11.04 -24.22 6.99
CA MET A 1 11.97 -24.26 5.83
C MET A 1 11.72 -23.04 4.94
N LYS A 2 12.15 -21.83 5.36
CA LYS A 2 11.85 -20.55 4.69
C LYS A 2 13.09 -19.67 4.40
N ILE A 3 14.30 -20.14 4.73
CA ILE A 3 15.51 -19.29 4.76
C ILE A 3 16.34 -19.40 3.45
N HIS A 4 16.04 -20.37 2.57
CA HIS A 4 16.84 -20.59 1.35
C HIS A 4 16.42 -19.73 0.14
N LEU A 5 15.18 -19.25 0.05
CA LEU A 5 14.72 -18.45 -1.10
C LEU A 5 15.30 -17.02 -1.13
N ASP A 6 15.57 -16.42 0.03
CA ASP A 6 15.97 -15.01 0.10
C ASP A 6 17.44 -14.78 -0.31
N ARG A 7 18.32 -15.78 -0.10
CA ARG A 7 19.74 -15.68 -0.48
C ARG A 7 19.93 -15.72 -1.99
N ASP A 8 19.16 -16.54 -2.68
CA ASP A 8 19.22 -16.70 -4.13
C ASP A 8 18.68 -15.44 -4.82
N ALA A 9 17.56 -14.90 -4.32
CA ALA A 9 17.00 -13.63 -4.81
C ALA A 9 17.96 -12.44 -4.63
N GLU A 10 18.67 -12.37 -3.50
CA GLU A 10 19.64 -11.30 -3.25
C GLU A 10 20.91 -11.45 -4.11
N ALA A 11 21.36 -12.69 -4.36
CA ALA A 11 22.47 -12.98 -5.26
C ALA A 11 22.13 -12.59 -6.71
N ASP A 12 20.94 -12.96 -7.18
CA ASP A 12 20.45 -12.61 -8.51
C ASP A 12 20.28 -11.09 -8.67
N ALA A 13 19.75 -10.41 -7.65
CA ALA A 13 19.65 -8.95 -7.65
C ALA A 13 21.03 -8.27 -7.71
N ARG A 14 22.03 -8.79 -7.00
CA ARG A 14 23.42 -8.29 -7.06
C ARG A 14 24.01 -8.46 -8.46
N SER A 15 23.85 -9.64 -9.06
CA SER A 15 24.31 -9.95 -10.42
C SER A 15 23.64 -9.06 -11.47
N GLY A 16 22.33 -8.84 -11.35
CA GLY A 16 21.57 -7.93 -12.20
C GLY A 16 22.08 -6.49 -12.12
N ARG A 17 22.31 -5.97 -10.91
CA ARG A 17 22.88 -4.62 -10.71
C ARG A 17 24.27 -4.48 -11.32
N GLN A 18 25.12 -5.49 -11.18
CA GLN A 18 26.47 -5.48 -11.75
C GLN A 18 26.42 -5.48 -13.28
N THR A 19 25.55 -6.30 -13.87
CA THR A 19 25.35 -6.35 -15.32
C THR A 19 24.88 -5.01 -15.89
N VAL A 20 23.89 -4.38 -15.24
CA VAL A 20 23.39 -3.06 -15.67
C VAL A 20 24.48 -1.98 -15.56
N ARG A 21 25.31 -2.00 -14.52
CA ARG A 21 26.45 -1.07 -14.38
C ARG A 21 27.48 -1.25 -15.50
N LEU A 22 27.88 -2.48 -15.78
CA LEU A 22 28.81 -2.75 -16.87
C LEU A 22 28.29 -2.28 -18.24
N LEU A 23 26.98 -2.41 -18.48
CA LEU A 23 26.37 -1.89 -19.71
C LEU A 23 26.32 -0.35 -19.74
N ALA A 24 26.12 0.29 -18.59
CA ALA A 24 26.18 1.75 -18.48
C ALA A 24 27.60 2.25 -18.75
N ASP A 25 28.62 1.64 -18.14
CA ASP A 25 30.03 2.01 -18.34
C ASP A 25 30.43 1.91 -19.82
N LYS A 26 30.04 0.82 -20.50
CA LYS A 26 30.24 0.66 -21.95
C LYS A 26 29.55 1.74 -22.77
N LEU A 27 28.32 2.10 -22.39
CA LEU A 27 27.55 3.13 -23.08
C LEU A 27 28.18 4.52 -22.91
N GLU A 28 28.66 4.85 -21.70
CA GLU A 28 29.36 6.10 -21.39
C GLU A 28 30.71 6.20 -22.12
N ALA A 29 31.44 5.08 -22.22
CA ALA A 29 32.69 4.99 -22.97
C ALA A 29 32.49 5.03 -24.50
N GLY A 30 31.25 4.98 -24.99
CA GLY A 30 30.93 4.94 -26.42
C GLY A 30 31.27 3.62 -27.09
N GLU A 31 31.39 2.53 -26.32
CA GLU A 31 31.67 1.19 -26.86
C GLU A 31 30.47 0.60 -27.59
N GLU A 32 30.74 -0.22 -28.62
CA GLU A 32 29.67 -0.92 -29.32
C GLU A 32 29.03 -2.01 -28.45
N LEU A 33 27.71 -1.91 -28.27
CA LEU A 33 26.92 -2.94 -27.60
C LEU A 33 26.51 -4.06 -28.58
N LYS A 34 26.65 -5.31 -28.14
CA LYS A 34 26.17 -6.48 -28.88
C LYS A 34 24.64 -6.43 -29.03
N SER A 35 24.11 -7.18 -30.00
CA SER A 35 22.66 -7.21 -30.27
C SER A 35 21.82 -7.55 -29.02
N LEU A 36 22.25 -8.55 -28.25
CA LEU A 36 21.57 -8.97 -27.02
C LEU A 36 21.68 -7.92 -25.90
N GLU A 37 22.83 -7.25 -25.77
CA GLU A 37 23.04 -6.15 -24.81
C GLU A 37 22.13 -4.95 -25.13
N ARG A 38 21.97 -4.63 -26.41
CA ARG A 38 21.04 -3.58 -26.88
C ARG A 38 19.58 -3.92 -26.57
N GLN A 39 19.17 -5.16 -26.83
CA GLN A 39 17.80 -5.61 -26.53
C GLN A 39 17.52 -5.59 -25.02
N PHE A 40 18.48 -6.04 -24.21
CA PHE A 40 18.38 -6.00 -22.76
C PHE A 40 18.28 -4.56 -22.24
N LEU A 41 19.17 -3.67 -22.68
CA LEU A 41 19.15 -2.26 -22.28
C LEU A 41 17.83 -1.58 -22.66
N ALA A 42 17.32 -1.82 -23.87
CA ALA A 42 16.02 -1.29 -24.29
C ALA A 42 14.87 -1.79 -23.40
N GLY A 43 14.89 -3.06 -22.99
CA GLY A 43 13.93 -3.62 -22.04
C GLY A 43 14.00 -2.95 -20.67
N VAL A 44 15.21 -2.79 -20.13
CA VAL A 44 15.45 -2.12 -18.84
C VAL A 44 14.98 -0.66 -18.88
N LEU A 45 15.27 0.08 -19.95
CA LEU A 45 14.85 1.47 -20.10
C LEU A 45 13.33 1.62 -20.18
N ARG A 46 12.63 0.72 -20.88
CA ARG A 46 11.15 0.70 -20.91
C ARG A 46 10.57 0.43 -19.53
N ALA A 47 11.06 -0.60 -18.84
CA ALA A 47 10.61 -0.92 -17.49
C ALA A 47 10.89 0.22 -16.49
N ALA A 48 12.04 0.87 -16.62
CA ALA A 48 12.38 2.04 -15.82
C ALA A 48 11.40 3.19 -16.10
N ALA A 49 11.10 3.48 -17.37
CA ALA A 49 10.12 4.50 -17.74
C ALA A 49 8.73 4.21 -17.16
N ASP A 50 8.27 2.95 -17.23
CA ASP A 50 6.98 2.52 -16.67
C ASP A 50 6.94 2.63 -15.13
N SER A 51 8.10 2.57 -14.47
CA SER A 51 8.22 2.74 -13.02
C SER A 51 8.20 4.20 -12.55
N ILE A 52 8.35 5.17 -13.46
CA ILE A 52 8.29 6.59 -13.13
C ILE A 52 6.85 6.95 -12.78
N GLN A 53 6.51 6.89 -11.49
CA GLN A 53 5.24 7.37 -10.98
C GLN A 53 5.36 8.85 -10.61
N ALA A 54 4.37 9.65 -10.99
CA ALA A 54 4.25 11.00 -10.46
C ALA A 54 4.17 10.92 -8.92
N PRO A 55 4.81 11.85 -8.18
CA PRO A 55 4.72 11.87 -6.74
C PRO A 55 3.26 11.93 -6.33
N ARG A 56 2.77 10.85 -5.71
CA ARG A 56 1.43 10.84 -5.13
C ARG A 56 1.47 11.86 -4.00
N ARG A 57 0.64 12.90 -4.08
CA ARG A 57 0.37 13.77 -2.94
C ARG A 57 -0.24 12.90 -1.85
N GLN A 58 0.61 12.39 -0.96
CA GLN A 58 0.15 11.79 0.28
C GLN A 58 -0.29 12.95 1.16
N GLY A 59 -1.59 12.99 1.47
CA GLY A 59 -2.07 13.85 2.54
C GLY A 59 -1.43 13.45 3.86
N PRO A 60 -1.61 14.25 4.92
CA PRO A 60 -1.20 13.86 6.26
C PRO A 60 -1.78 12.47 6.61
N PRO A 61 -1.05 11.67 7.41
CA PRO A 61 -1.52 10.36 7.83
C PRO A 61 -2.89 10.48 8.51
N SER A 62 -3.76 9.51 8.26
CA SER A 62 -5.07 9.44 8.91
C SER A 62 -4.89 9.36 10.43
N LYS A 63 -5.64 10.16 11.19
CA LYS A 63 -5.72 10.01 12.65
C LYS A 63 -6.58 8.82 13.08
N LEU A 64 -7.35 8.23 12.16
CA LEU A 64 -8.12 7.01 12.45
C LEU A 64 -7.17 5.83 12.64
N PRO A 65 -7.47 4.92 13.58
CA PRO A 65 -6.67 3.73 13.82
C PRO A 65 -6.64 2.85 12.56
N ASP A 66 -5.47 2.26 12.32
CA ASP A 66 -5.29 1.34 11.20
C ASP A 66 -6.14 0.07 11.37
N GLY A 67 -6.56 -0.49 10.24
CA GLY A 67 -7.36 -1.73 10.21
C GLY A 67 -8.84 -1.54 10.58
N ASP A 68 -9.37 -2.51 11.34
CA ASP A 68 -10.81 -2.65 11.62
C ASP A 68 -11.22 -2.10 13.00
N GLN A 69 -10.30 -1.53 13.78
CA GLN A 69 -10.57 -1.09 15.16
C GLN A 69 -11.69 -0.04 15.23
N ALA A 70 -11.65 0.99 14.39
CA ALA A 70 -12.72 1.99 14.31
C ALA A 70 -14.05 1.38 13.82
N ALA A 71 -14.01 0.31 13.02
CA ALA A 71 -15.21 -0.37 12.56
C ALA A 71 -15.85 -1.24 13.67
N ILE A 72 -15.03 -1.90 14.48
CA ILE A 72 -15.48 -2.64 15.67
C ILE A 72 -16.09 -1.69 16.69
N GLU A 73 -15.44 -0.56 16.96
CA GLU A 73 -15.97 0.47 17.86
C GLU A 73 -17.32 1.01 17.37
N PHE A 74 -17.44 1.29 16.06
CA PHE A 74 -18.70 1.66 15.43
C PHE A 74 -19.79 0.60 15.67
N ALA A 75 -19.45 -0.67 15.51
CA ALA A 75 -20.40 -1.76 15.71
C ALA A 75 -20.82 -1.93 17.18
N LEU A 76 -19.91 -1.71 18.14
CA LEU A 76 -20.22 -1.74 19.57
C LEU A 76 -21.17 -0.59 19.97
N LEU A 77 -20.90 0.63 19.50
CA LEU A 77 -21.77 1.79 19.74
C LEU A 77 -23.19 1.54 19.22
N VAL A 78 -23.32 0.99 18.01
CA VAL A 78 -24.63 0.73 17.40
C VAL A 78 -25.35 -0.45 18.05
N ASN A 79 -24.69 -1.60 18.19
CA ASN A 79 -25.35 -2.85 18.61
C ASN A 79 -25.49 -2.99 20.13
N GLN A 80 -24.51 -2.54 20.91
CA GLN A 80 -24.51 -2.73 22.36
C GLN A 80 -24.99 -1.48 23.11
N GLN A 81 -24.63 -0.30 22.63
CA GLN A 81 -25.00 0.96 23.29
C GLN A 81 -26.25 1.62 22.68
N GLY A 82 -26.79 1.06 21.59
CA GLY A 82 -28.05 1.52 20.98
C GLY A 82 -27.94 2.85 20.23
N TYR A 83 -26.74 3.31 19.91
CA TYR A 83 -26.54 4.56 19.19
C TYR A 83 -27.06 4.42 17.76
N SER A 84 -27.65 5.50 17.23
CA SER A 84 -27.90 5.55 15.79
C SER A 84 -26.57 5.51 15.03
N ARG A 85 -26.59 5.03 13.78
CA ARG A 85 -25.40 5.02 12.90
C ARG A 85 -24.79 6.41 12.71
N THR A 86 -25.58 7.48 12.87
CA THR A 86 -25.10 8.87 12.78
C THR A 86 -24.35 9.24 14.06
N GLN A 87 -24.98 9.07 15.22
CA GLN A 87 -24.37 9.34 16.53
C GLN A 87 -23.08 8.54 16.75
N ALA A 88 -23.07 7.25 16.35
CA ALA A 88 -21.88 6.42 16.46
C ALA A 88 -20.70 6.93 15.59
N ARG A 89 -20.98 7.62 14.47
CA ARG A 89 -19.93 8.22 13.65
C ARG A 89 -19.45 9.55 14.22
N GLU A 90 -20.34 10.32 14.82
CA GLU A 90 -20.02 11.57 15.53
C GLU A 90 -19.11 11.26 16.71
N GLU A 91 -19.46 10.27 17.53
CA GLU A 91 -18.64 9.84 18.67
C GLU A 91 -17.22 9.42 18.26
N ILE A 92 -17.11 8.63 17.18
CA ILE A 92 -15.81 8.22 16.63
C ILE A 92 -15.05 9.41 16.04
N ALA A 93 -15.74 10.32 15.37
CA ALA A 93 -15.14 11.52 14.78
C ALA A 93 -14.53 12.40 15.87
N ASP A 94 -15.26 12.61 16.96
CA ASP A 94 -14.81 13.38 18.11
C ASP A 94 -13.64 12.68 18.82
N LYS A 95 -13.74 11.38 19.06
CA LYS A 95 -12.68 10.59 19.73
C LYS A 95 -11.34 10.63 18.98
N TYR A 96 -11.36 10.54 17.65
CA TYR A 96 -10.14 10.52 16.83
C TYR A 96 -9.81 11.91 16.23
N GLU A 97 -10.52 12.97 16.62
CA GLU A 97 -10.36 14.33 16.10
C GLU A 97 -10.34 14.39 14.56
N VAL A 98 -11.25 13.67 13.91
CA VAL A 98 -11.43 13.64 12.45
C VAL A 98 -12.83 14.12 12.07
N SER A 99 -13.05 14.39 10.80
CA SER A 99 -14.41 14.69 10.33
C SER A 99 -15.27 13.42 10.29
N VAL A 100 -16.57 13.58 10.54
CA VAL A 100 -17.58 12.51 10.37
C VAL A 100 -17.52 11.89 8.98
N GLU A 101 -17.21 12.70 7.96
CA GLU A 101 -17.08 12.23 6.58
C GLU A 101 -15.83 11.34 6.37
N ALA A 102 -14.74 11.58 7.12
CA ALA A 102 -13.58 10.69 7.14
C ALA A 102 -13.93 9.33 7.75
N VAL A 103 -14.66 9.33 8.88
CA VAL A 103 -15.18 8.10 9.51
C VAL A 103 -16.10 7.35 8.54
N ARG A 104 -17.03 8.05 7.90
CA ARG A 104 -17.95 7.44 6.91
C ARG A 104 -17.20 6.81 5.74
N LYS A 105 -16.18 7.48 5.20
CA LYS A 105 -15.34 6.93 4.11
C LYS A 105 -14.58 5.70 4.57
N HIS A 106 -14.02 5.73 5.78
CA HIS A 106 -13.30 4.60 6.37
C HIS A 106 -14.21 3.38 6.56
N LEU A 107 -15.41 3.57 7.11
CA LEU A 107 -16.38 2.49 7.32
C LEU A 107 -16.95 1.93 6.00
N LYS A 108 -17.05 2.76 4.96
CA LYS A 108 -17.52 2.34 3.63
C LYS A 108 -16.45 1.55 2.88
N LYS A 109 -15.17 1.88 3.07
CA LYS A 109 -14.05 1.17 2.43
C LYS A 109 -14.12 -0.30 2.80
N ASP A 110 -14.07 -1.18 1.81
CA ASP A 110 -14.13 -2.65 1.97
C ASP A 110 -15.34 -3.15 2.79
N CYS A 111 -16.42 -2.36 2.86
CA CYS A 111 -17.60 -2.62 3.69
C CYS A 111 -17.30 -2.89 5.17
N ARG A 112 -16.23 -2.28 5.72
CA ARG A 112 -15.77 -2.50 7.10
C ARG A 112 -16.86 -2.32 8.15
N GLY A 113 -17.66 -1.25 8.03
CA GLY A 113 -18.73 -0.96 8.99
C GLY A 113 -19.82 -2.04 9.03
N GLU A 114 -20.30 -2.49 7.86
CA GLU A 114 -21.34 -3.55 7.80
C GLU A 114 -20.78 -4.90 8.24
N ARG A 115 -19.53 -5.21 7.89
CA ARG A 115 -18.85 -6.43 8.36
C ARG A 115 -18.71 -6.45 9.88
N ALA A 116 -18.31 -5.33 10.48
CA ALA A 116 -18.19 -5.22 11.92
C ALA A 116 -19.56 -5.32 12.62
N LEU A 117 -20.61 -4.69 12.07
CA LEU A 117 -21.97 -4.81 12.59
C LEU A 117 -22.47 -6.26 12.58
N ALA A 118 -22.21 -6.99 11.49
CA ALA A 118 -22.56 -8.41 11.38
C ALA A 118 -21.78 -9.27 12.38
N PHE A 119 -20.48 -8.99 12.56
CA PHE A 119 -19.62 -9.72 13.49
C PHE A 119 -20.05 -9.53 14.96
N VAL A 120 -20.25 -8.28 15.39
CA VAL A 120 -20.60 -7.96 16.78
C VAL A 120 -22.02 -8.40 17.14
N ARG A 121 -22.95 -8.49 16.18
CA ARG A 121 -24.32 -8.96 16.42
C ARG A 121 -24.38 -10.44 16.84
N VAL A 122 -23.34 -11.23 16.55
CA VAL A 122 -23.27 -12.67 16.83
C VAL A 122 -22.58 -12.96 18.17
N LEU A 123 -21.96 -11.95 18.80
CA LEU A 123 -21.35 -12.02 20.12
C LEU A 123 -22.38 -11.69 21.21
#